data_AF-A0A959V5M2-F1
#
_entry.id   AF-A0A959V5M2-F1
#
_cell.length_a   1.000
_cell.length_b   1.000
_cell.length_c   1.000
_cell.angle_alpha   90.00
_cell.angle_beta   90.00
_cell.angle_gamma   90.00
#
_symmetry.space_group_name_H-M   'P 1'
#
loop_
_entity.id
_entity.type
_entity.pdbx_description
1 polymer ?
#
loop_
_entity_poly.entity_id
_entity_poly.type
_entity_poly.pdbx_seq_one_letter_code
_entity_poly.pdbx_strand_id
1 'polypeptide(L)'
;MELVASRDYLTDPAYSRLKNVRIFNLSRSYSYQSRGYYVSLLAEARGQKVIPSVRSILDMRSPSLVKVLSRDLDGLVQSTLADVEEDQFTLSVYFGRNVDPKYDRLAHELYLVFQAPLLRARFVRGEKWELRTMRTIPYQEIPEEHHEDLEVFAERYFSKKRYDSTRADTSKYDLAILVNPDDKAKPSNQRAIVKFRQAATALGFAVEVIGPGDLDRVGEYDALLIRENTHVDHHTYRFA
;
A
#
# COMPACT_ATOMS: atom_id res chain seq x y z
N MET A 1 16.37 1.88 8.55
CA MET A 1 16.12 1.79 7.09
C MET A 1 17.43 2.00 6.36
N GLU A 2 17.68 1.29 5.27
CA GLU A 2 18.91 1.39 4.46
C GLU A 2 18.52 1.72 3.02
N LEU A 3 19.21 2.69 2.40
CA LEU A 3 19.03 3.02 0.99
C LEU A 3 19.98 2.16 0.15
N VAL A 4 19.41 1.33 -0.72
CA VAL A 4 20.18 0.40 -1.56
C VAL A 4 19.91 0.69 -3.03
N ALA A 5 20.98 0.81 -3.84
CA ALA A 5 20.81 0.96 -5.27
C ALA A 5 20.25 -0.34 -5.86
N SER A 6 19.31 -0.24 -6.82
CA SER A 6 18.66 -1.41 -7.43
C SER A 6 19.66 -2.42 -8.01
N ARG A 7 20.83 -1.95 -8.49
CA ARG A 7 21.89 -2.83 -9.00
C ARG A 7 22.47 -3.69 -7.88
N ASP A 8 22.82 -3.08 -6.75
CA ASP A 8 23.49 -3.76 -5.64
C ASP A 8 22.56 -4.79 -5.01
N TYR A 9 21.27 -4.46 -4.84
CA TYR A 9 20.26 -5.42 -4.38
C TYR A 9 20.14 -6.67 -5.28
N LEU A 10 20.31 -6.50 -6.59
CA LEU A 10 20.23 -7.61 -7.56
C LEU A 10 21.50 -8.46 -7.58
N THR A 11 22.68 -7.86 -7.39
CA THR A 11 23.97 -8.54 -7.60
C THR A 11 24.69 -8.96 -6.33
N ASP A 12 24.48 -8.28 -5.21
CA ASP A 12 25.19 -8.57 -3.96
C ASP A 12 24.53 -9.73 -3.19
N PRO A 13 25.24 -10.84 -2.92
CA PRO A 13 24.74 -11.96 -2.15
C PRO A 13 24.35 -11.62 -0.70
N ALA A 14 24.79 -10.49 -0.14
CA ALA A 14 24.38 -10.03 1.17
C ALA A 14 22.85 -9.83 1.22
N TYR A 15 22.27 -9.12 0.25
CA TYR A 15 20.83 -8.86 0.19
C TYR A 15 20.00 -10.12 -0.12
N SER A 16 20.61 -11.10 -0.79
CA SER A 16 19.96 -12.41 -1.05
C SER A 16 19.76 -13.23 0.21
N ARG A 17 20.61 -13.03 1.23
CA ARG A 17 20.57 -13.77 2.50
C ARG A 17 19.69 -13.10 3.55
N LEU A 18 19.24 -11.87 3.31
CA LEU A 18 18.33 -11.17 4.20
C LEU A 18 16.99 -11.90 4.24
N LYS A 19 16.54 -12.20 5.45
CA LYS A 19 15.23 -12.80 5.75
C LYS A 19 14.37 -11.79 6.48
N ASN A 20 13.05 -11.90 6.32
CA ASN A 20 12.07 -11.06 7.01
C ASN A 20 12.29 -9.55 6.78
N VAL A 21 12.81 -9.19 5.59
CA VAL A 21 13.00 -7.79 5.21
C VAL A 21 11.87 -7.30 4.32
N ARG A 22 11.60 -5.99 4.43
CA ARG A 22 10.69 -5.26 3.55
C ARG A 22 11.48 -4.41 2.58
N ILE A 23 11.10 -4.49 1.32
CA ILE A 23 11.72 -3.78 0.21
C ILE A 23 10.71 -2.76 -0.31
N PHE A 24 11.00 -1.49 -0.08
CA PHE A 24 10.30 -0.40 -0.75
C PHE A 24 11.01 -0.14 -2.06
N ASN A 25 10.46 -0.69 -3.13
CA ASN A 25 11.02 -0.52 -4.45
C ASN A 25 10.59 0.86 -4.96
N LEU A 26 11.55 1.78 -5.02
CA LEU A 26 11.39 3.14 -5.54
C LEU A 26 12.16 3.31 -6.86
N SER A 27 12.29 2.22 -7.63
CA SER A 27 13.02 2.22 -8.90
C SER A 27 12.38 3.15 -9.93
N ARG A 28 13.21 3.74 -10.80
CA ARG A 28 12.76 4.67 -11.84
C ARG A 28 11.78 4.07 -12.85
N SER A 29 11.86 2.75 -13.07
CA SER A 29 10.99 2.04 -13.98
C SER A 29 10.73 0.64 -13.47
N TYR A 30 9.52 0.16 -13.74
CA TYR A 30 9.06 -1.19 -13.47
C TYR A 30 8.73 -1.95 -14.76
N SER A 31 9.06 -1.40 -15.95
CA SER A 31 8.85 -2.04 -17.26
C SER A 31 9.34 -3.49 -17.25
N TYR A 32 8.74 -4.35 -18.09
CA TYR A 32 9.18 -5.75 -18.18
C TYR A 32 10.69 -5.78 -18.46
N GLN A 33 11.41 -6.64 -17.75
CA GLN A 33 12.88 -6.74 -17.77
C GLN A 33 13.66 -5.50 -17.26
N SER A 34 12.98 -4.49 -16.70
CA SER A 34 13.67 -3.41 -16.00
C SER A 34 14.27 -3.88 -14.68
N ARG A 35 15.24 -3.12 -14.16
CA ARG A 35 15.78 -3.37 -12.81
C ARG A 35 14.70 -3.35 -11.74
N GLY A 36 13.75 -2.39 -11.80
CA GLY A 36 12.67 -2.33 -10.82
C GLY A 36 11.77 -3.56 -10.86
N TYR A 37 11.46 -4.07 -12.06
CA TYR A 37 10.71 -5.33 -12.19
C TYR A 37 11.46 -6.51 -11.56
N TYR A 38 12.76 -6.65 -11.84
CA TYR A 38 13.57 -7.72 -11.26
C TYR A 38 13.77 -7.58 -9.75
N VAL A 39 13.83 -6.36 -9.22
CA VAL A 39 13.90 -6.13 -7.76
C VAL A 39 12.66 -6.74 -7.09
N SER A 40 11.45 -6.40 -7.58
CA SER A 40 10.21 -6.96 -7.02
C SER A 40 10.12 -8.47 -7.24
N LEU A 41 10.48 -8.97 -8.42
CA LEU A 41 10.43 -10.41 -8.71
C LEU A 41 11.38 -11.23 -7.83
N LEU A 42 12.63 -10.78 -7.68
CA LEU A 42 13.59 -11.47 -6.83
C LEU A 42 13.26 -11.34 -5.35
N ALA A 43 12.73 -10.19 -4.91
CA ALA A 43 12.26 -10.03 -3.54
C ALA A 43 11.18 -11.08 -3.20
N GLU A 44 10.15 -11.20 -4.03
CA GLU A 44 9.09 -12.21 -3.84
C GLU A 44 9.65 -13.64 -3.86
N ALA A 45 10.52 -13.96 -4.83
CA ALA A 45 11.15 -15.28 -4.91
C ALA A 45 12.03 -15.62 -3.70
N ARG A 46 12.56 -14.60 -3.01
CA ARG A 46 13.35 -14.72 -1.77
C ARG A 46 12.47 -14.74 -0.51
N GLY A 47 11.14 -14.64 -0.64
CA GLY A 47 10.23 -14.49 0.49
C GLY A 47 10.35 -13.15 1.22
N GLN A 48 10.89 -12.13 0.54
CA GLN A 48 10.98 -10.76 1.04
C GLN A 48 9.71 -10.01 0.63
N LYS A 49 9.26 -9.11 1.49
CA LYS A 49 8.02 -8.36 1.25
C LYS A 49 8.33 -7.12 0.45
N VAL A 50 7.82 -7.03 -0.77
CA VAL A 50 8.14 -5.91 -1.67
C VAL A 50 6.91 -5.10 -2.04
N ILE A 51 7.08 -3.78 -2.06
CA ILE A 51 6.04 -2.83 -2.46
C ILE A 51 6.65 -1.89 -3.51
N PRO A 52 6.08 -1.82 -4.74
CA PRO A 52 4.98 -2.63 -5.24
C PRO A 52 5.39 -4.09 -5.55
N SER A 53 4.42 -5.00 -5.42
CA SER A 53 4.54 -6.42 -5.83
C SER A 53 4.62 -6.58 -7.36
N VAL A 54 5.11 -7.71 -7.85
CA VAL A 54 5.10 -8.02 -9.29
C VAL A 54 3.67 -8.01 -9.83
N ARG A 55 2.74 -8.57 -9.07
CA ARG A 55 1.31 -8.55 -9.41
C ARG A 55 0.80 -7.12 -9.54
N SER A 56 1.06 -6.26 -8.55
CA SER A 56 0.67 -4.83 -8.60
C SER A 56 1.24 -4.11 -9.83
N ILE A 57 2.50 -4.39 -10.18
CA ILE A 57 3.16 -3.83 -11.38
C ILE A 57 2.45 -4.27 -12.66
N LEU A 58 2.08 -5.55 -12.76
CA LEU A 58 1.36 -6.10 -13.92
C LEU A 58 -0.07 -5.57 -14.00
N ASP A 59 -0.75 -5.48 -12.86
CA ASP A 59 -2.14 -5.07 -12.76
C ASP A 59 -2.32 -3.62 -13.24
N MET A 60 -1.42 -2.71 -12.86
CA MET A 60 -1.40 -1.33 -13.34
C MET A 60 -1.21 -1.19 -14.86
N ARG A 61 -0.58 -2.17 -15.52
CA ARG A 61 -0.37 -2.12 -16.98
C ARG A 61 -1.58 -2.47 -17.79
N SER A 62 -2.57 -3.15 -17.20
CA SER A 62 -3.74 -3.62 -17.92
C SER A 62 -4.86 -2.58 -17.84
N PRO A 63 -5.18 -1.85 -18.94
CA PRO A 63 -6.23 -0.82 -18.88
C PRO A 63 -7.61 -1.40 -18.54
N SER A 64 -7.88 -2.64 -18.96
CA SER A 64 -9.11 -3.34 -18.60
C SER A 64 -9.17 -3.64 -17.11
N LEU A 65 -8.05 -4.07 -16.51
CA LEU A 65 -8.01 -4.33 -15.07
C LEU A 65 -8.07 -3.05 -14.25
N VAL A 66 -7.38 -1.98 -14.68
CA VAL A 66 -7.47 -0.66 -14.05
C VAL A 66 -8.93 -0.17 -14.01
N LYS A 67 -9.68 -0.35 -15.10
CA LYS A 67 -11.12 -0.05 -15.13
C LYS A 67 -11.92 -0.93 -14.18
N VAL A 68 -11.63 -2.23 -14.13
CA VAL A 68 -12.33 -3.17 -13.23
C VAL A 68 -12.12 -2.80 -11.77
N LEU A 69 -10.87 -2.52 -11.38
CA LEU A 69 -10.46 -2.21 -10.02
C LEU A 69 -10.95 -0.83 -9.54
N SER A 70 -11.26 0.08 -10.47
CA SER A 70 -11.81 1.40 -10.14
C SER A 70 -13.34 1.46 -10.08
N ARG A 71 -14.05 0.37 -10.40
CA ARG A 71 -15.53 0.34 -10.32
C ARG A 71 -16.04 0.60 -8.91
N ASP A 72 -15.38 0.05 -7.91
CA ASP A 72 -15.76 0.25 -6.51
C ASP A 72 -15.51 1.70 -6.03
N LEU A 73 -14.73 2.46 -6.80
CA LEU A 73 -14.40 3.86 -6.56
C LEU A 73 -15.24 4.82 -7.41
N ASP A 74 -16.17 4.35 -8.25
CA ASP A 74 -16.87 5.17 -9.24
C ASP A 74 -17.58 6.38 -8.59
N GLY A 75 -18.35 6.15 -7.53
CA GLY A 75 -19.03 7.24 -6.81
C GLY A 75 -18.08 8.25 -6.18
N LEU A 76 -16.91 7.80 -5.70
CA LEU A 76 -15.89 8.69 -5.15
C LEU A 76 -15.21 9.48 -6.27
N VAL A 77 -14.91 8.86 -7.41
CA VAL A 77 -14.35 9.52 -8.59
C VAL A 77 -15.30 10.60 -9.10
N GLN A 78 -16.59 10.28 -9.28
CA GLN A 78 -17.56 11.25 -9.78
C GLN A 78 -17.71 12.46 -8.84
N SER A 79 -17.83 12.22 -7.53
CA SER A 79 -17.99 13.30 -6.56
C SER A 79 -16.74 14.16 -6.39
N THR A 80 -15.55 13.55 -6.40
CA THR A 80 -14.28 14.26 -6.22
C THR A 80 -13.93 15.15 -7.44
N LEU A 81 -14.25 14.67 -8.64
CA LEU A 81 -13.93 15.35 -9.91
C LEU A 81 -15.11 16.16 -10.48
N ALA A 82 -16.18 16.35 -9.71
CA ALA A 82 -17.41 17.02 -10.18
C ALA A 82 -17.15 18.46 -10.66
N ASP A 83 -16.28 19.20 -9.96
CA ASP A 83 -15.99 20.61 -10.27
C ASP A 83 -14.83 20.79 -11.26
N VAL A 84 -14.25 19.71 -11.79
CA VAL A 84 -13.14 19.80 -12.74
C VAL A 84 -13.70 20.19 -14.11
N GLU A 85 -13.28 21.36 -14.62
CA GLU A 85 -13.80 21.92 -15.87
C GLU A 85 -13.23 21.20 -17.10
N GLU A 86 -11.98 20.74 -17.04
CA GLU A 86 -11.31 20.04 -18.12
C GLU A 86 -11.88 18.64 -18.35
N ASP A 87 -11.73 18.12 -19.57
CA ASP A 87 -12.11 16.72 -19.88
C ASP A 87 -11.05 15.69 -19.46
N GLN A 88 -9.94 16.14 -18.88
CA GLN A 88 -8.85 15.28 -18.44
C GLN A 88 -8.29 15.78 -17.11
N PHE A 89 -8.10 14.85 -16.18
CA PHE A 89 -7.56 15.15 -14.86
C PHE A 89 -6.44 14.18 -14.52
N THR A 90 -5.33 14.69 -14.00
CA THR A 90 -4.19 13.88 -13.58
C THR A 90 -3.98 14.02 -12.08
N LEU A 91 -4.17 12.92 -11.35
CA LEU A 91 -3.97 12.86 -9.92
C LEU A 91 -2.62 12.20 -9.61
N SER A 92 -1.74 12.89 -8.89
CA SER A 92 -0.52 12.29 -8.34
C SER A 92 -0.81 11.75 -6.93
N VAL A 93 -0.28 10.59 -6.60
CA VAL A 93 -0.48 9.95 -5.29
C VAL A 93 0.90 9.60 -4.72
N TYR A 94 1.19 10.12 -3.53
CA TYR A 94 2.48 9.97 -2.84
C TYR A 94 2.23 9.29 -1.50
N PHE A 95 2.70 8.06 -1.35
CA PHE A 95 2.50 7.22 -0.17
C PHE A 95 1.04 7.16 0.30
N GLY A 96 0.12 7.11 -0.67
CA GLY A 96 -1.33 7.08 -0.42
C GLY A 96 -1.96 8.42 -0.03
N ARG A 97 -1.27 9.53 -0.29
CA ARG A 97 -1.73 10.91 -0.03
C ARG A 97 -1.71 11.76 -1.29
N ASN A 98 -2.45 12.87 -1.27
CA ASN A 98 -2.33 13.94 -2.25
C ASN A 98 -1.95 15.26 -1.56
N VAL A 99 -1.22 16.11 -2.27
CA VAL A 99 -0.82 17.45 -1.78
C VAL A 99 -2.02 18.37 -1.58
N ASP A 100 -3.06 18.23 -2.41
CA ASP A 100 -4.33 18.92 -2.24
C ASP A 100 -5.29 18.02 -1.43
N PRO A 101 -5.69 18.46 -0.21
CA PRO A 101 -6.59 17.72 0.66
C PRO A 101 -7.92 17.32 0.01
N LYS A 102 -8.40 18.06 -1.00
CA LYS A 102 -9.61 17.74 -1.76
C LYS A 102 -9.54 16.33 -2.36
N TYR A 103 -8.37 15.92 -2.85
CA TYR A 103 -8.19 14.66 -3.54
C TYR A 103 -7.59 13.55 -2.66
N ASP A 104 -7.25 13.85 -1.40
CA ASP A 104 -6.53 12.92 -0.51
C ASP A 104 -7.29 11.62 -0.28
N ARG A 105 -8.62 11.67 -0.15
CA ARG A 105 -9.46 10.48 -0.01
C ARG A 105 -9.39 9.58 -1.26
N LEU A 106 -9.50 10.17 -2.46
CA LEU A 106 -9.41 9.42 -3.70
C LEU A 106 -7.99 8.85 -3.91
N ALA A 107 -6.96 9.62 -3.59
CA ALA A 107 -5.57 9.19 -3.63
C ALA A 107 -5.31 7.99 -2.70
N HIS A 108 -5.86 8.04 -1.49
CA HIS A 108 -5.76 6.95 -0.52
C HIS A 108 -6.39 5.66 -1.07
N GLU A 109 -7.65 5.72 -1.54
CA GLU A 109 -8.36 4.55 -2.06
C GLU A 109 -7.65 3.93 -3.28
N LEU A 110 -7.09 4.74 -4.17
CA LEU A 110 -6.29 4.24 -5.29
C LEU A 110 -5.01 3.57 -4.81
N TYR A 111 -4.36 4.10 -3.78
CA TYR A 111 -3.20 3.45 -3.18
C TYR A 111 -3.56 2.09 -2.56
N LEU A 112 -4.72 1.95 -1.91
CA LEU A 112 -5.16 0.67 -1.34
C LEU A 112 -5.25 -0.43 -2.39
N VAL A 113 -5.77 -0.05 -3.57
CA VAL A 113 -5.99 -0.96 -4.69
C VAL A 113 -4.69 -1.33 -5.39
N PHE A 114 -3.83 -0.36 -5.70
CA PHE A 114 -2.65 -0.57 -6.55
C PHE A 114 -1.34 -0.78 -5.77
N GLN A 115 -1.32 -0.41 -4.48
CA GLN A 115 -0.24 -0.66 -3.53
C GLN A 115 1.16 -0.31 -4.08
N ALA A 116 1.30 0.91 -4.59
CA ALA A 116 2.61 1.43 -5.00
C ALA A 116 2.86 2.79 -4.34
N PRO A 117 4.11 3.09 -3.92
CA PRO A 117 4.40 4.29 -3.14
C PRO A 117 4.18 5.58 -3.93
N LEU A 118 4.55 5.60 -5.21
CA LEU A 118 4.45 6.78 -6.06
C LEU A 118 3.64 6.42 -7.29
N LEU A 119 2.46 7.02 -7.41
CA LEU A 119 1.46 6.71 -8.42
C LEU A 119 1.00 7.97 -9.15
N ARG A 120 0.55 7.79 -10.38
CA ARG A 120 -0.15 8.81 -11.17
C ARG A 120 -1.33 8.18 -11.89
N ALA A 121 -2.51 8.69 -11.57
CA ALA A 121 -3.78 8.31 -12.15
C ALA A 121 -4.19 9.35 -13.19
N ARG A 122 -4.62 8.90 -14.36
CA ARG A 122 -5.21 9.76 -15.39
C ARG A 122 -6.67 9.42 -15.55
N PHE A 123 -7.51 10.43 -15.39
CA PHE A 123 -8.94 10.37 -15.59
C PHE A 123 -9.31 11.12 -16.87
N VAL A 124 -10.33 10.63 -17.55
CA VAL A 124 -10.91 11.28 -18.74
C VAL A 124 -12.41 11.33 -18.58
N ARG A 125 -13.00 12.49 -18.87
CA ARG A 125 -14.44 12.71 -18.86
C ARG A 125 -15.03 12.32 -20.21
N GLY A 126 -15.95 11.37 -20.19
CA GLY A 126 -16.87 11.08 -21.29
C GLY A 126 -18.28 11.46 -20.85
N GLU A 127 -19.19 10.48 -20.83
CA GLU A 127 -20.49 10.61 -20.11
C GLU A 127 -20.30 10.75 -18.60
N LYS A 128 -19.22 10.17 -18.07
CA LYS A 128 -18.78 10.28 -16.68
C LYS A 128 -17.25 10.23 -16.60
N TRP A 129 -16.70 10.52 -15.43
CA TRP A 129 -15.26 10.40 -15.19
C TRP A 129 -14.85 8.93 -15.15
N GLU A 130 -13.83 8.55 -15.94
CA GLU A 130 -13.27 7.21 -15.90
C GLU A 130 -11.77 7.24 -15.66
N LEU A 131 -11.29 6.34 -14.77
CA LEU A 131 -9.87 6.07 -14.65
C LEU A 131 -9.38 5.37 -15.93
N ARG A 132 -8.52 6.05 -16.70
CA ARG A 132 -7.96 5.52 -17.95
C ARG A 132 -6.67 4.77 -17.72
N THR A 133 -5.79 5.32 -16.89
CA THR A 133 -4.48 4.73 -16.62
C THR A 133 -4.08 4.94 -15.18
N MET A 134 -3.46 3.93 -14.58
CA MET A 134 -2.70 4.03 -13.34
C MET A 134 -1.27 3.60 -13.62
N ARG A 135 -0.29 4.41 -13.23
CA ARG A 135 1.12 4.05 -13.37
C ARG A 135 1.92 4.49 -12.16
N THR A 136 3.04 3.83 -11.94
CA THR A 136 4.06 4.37 -11.05
C THR A 136 4.80 5.53 -11.72
N ILE A 137 5.34 6.43 -10.91
CA ILE A 137 6.18 7.54 -11.37
C ILE A 137 7.54 7.50 -10.70
N PRO A 138 8.63 7.82 -11.43
CA PRO A 138 9.93 8.02 -10.83
C PRO A 138 9.94 9.33 -10.03
N TYR A 139 10.83 9.42 -9.03
CA TYR A 139 11.05 10.64 -8.26
C TYR A 139 11.28 11.88 -9.14
N GLN A 140 12.00 11.72 -10.27
CA GLN A 140 12.31 12.82 -11.18
C GLN A 140 11.07 13.41 -11.89
N GLU A 141 9.94 12.71 -11.91
CA GLU A 141 8.67 13.21 -12.50
C GLU A 141 7.78 13.94 -11.47
N ILE A 142 8.25 14.09 -10.22
CA ILE A 142 7.55 14.80 -9.16
C ILE A 142 7.94 16.28 -9.21
N PRO A 143 6.97 17.21 -9.34
CA PRO A 143 7.24 18.65 -9.29
C PRO A 143 7.99 19.05 -8.02
N GLU A 144 8.94 19.98 -8.14
CA GLU A 144 9.77 20.46 -7.00
C GLU A 144 8.90 21.02 -5.87
N GLU A 145 7.80 21.70 -6.21
CA GLU A 145 6.81 22.22 -5.26
C GLU A 145 6.17 21.14 -4.37
N HIS A 146 6.17 19.86 -4.79
CA HIS A 146 5.63 18.76 -4.00
C HIS A 146 6.69 18.04 -3.14
N HIS A 147 7.97 18.43 -3.21
CA HIS A 147 9.04 17.67 -2.53
C HIS A 147 8.93 17.75 -1.01
N GLU A 148 8.55 18.90 -0.45
CA GLU A 148 8.33 19.03 1.01
C GLU A 148 7.20 18.12 1.51
N ASP A 149 6.04 18.13 0.83
CA ASP A 149 4.93 17.24 1.16
C ASP A 149 5.29 15.76 1.00
N LEU A 150 6.04 15.44 -0.07
CA LEU A 150 6.52 14.08 -0.33
C LEU A 150 7.39 13.57 0.82
N GLU A 151 8.31 14.38 1.34
CA GLU A 151 9.15 14.03 2.48
C GLU A 151 8.32 13.78 3.73
N VAL A 152 7.35 14.65 4.04
CA VAL A 152 6.43 14.48 5.18
C VAL A 152 5.60 13.20 5.02
N PHE A 153 5.09 12.91 3.82
CA PHE A 153 4.33 11.70 3.55
C PHE A 153 5.19 10.44 3.67
N ALA A 154 6.42 10.48 3.15
CA ALA A 154 7.38 9.39 3.25
C ALA A 154 7.76 9.11 4.72
N GLU A 155 8.09 10.16 5.48
CA GLU A 155 8.42 10.04 6.90
C GLU A 155 7.26 9.45 7.69
N ARG A 156 6.03 9.94 7.48
CA ARG A 156 4.83 9.37 8.12
C ARG A 156 4.61 7.91 7.71
N TYR A 157 4.84 7.60 6.45
CA TYR A 157 4.68 6.24 5.92
C TYR A 157 5.70 5.27 6.56
N PHE A 158 6.97 5.67 6.65
CA PHE A 158 8.05 4.85 7.20
C PHE A 158 8.15 4.88 8.73
N SER A 159 7.59 5.88 9.42
CA SER A 159 7.60 5.98 10.90
C SER A 159 6.52 5.14 11.58
N LYS A 160 5.60 4.52 10.82
CA LYS A 160 4.61 3.60 11.41
C LYS A 160 5.35 2.47 12.15
N LYS A 161 5.01 2.28 13.45
CA LYS A 161 5.70 1.46 14.49
C LYS A 161 6.23 0.07 14.10
N ARG A 162 5.82 -0.52 12.97
CA ARG A 162 6.38 -1.79 12.48
C ARG A 162 7.73 -1.68 11.81
N TYR A 163 8.07 -0.51 11.28
CA TYR A 163 9.32 -0.32 10.54
C TYR A 163 10.54 -0.11 11.44
N ASP A 164 10.30 0.11 12.73
CA ASP A 164 11.29 0.57 13.72
C ASP A 164 11.75 -0.55 14.68
N SER A 165 11.16 -1.75 14.63
CA SER A 165 11.58 -2.82 15.53
C SER A 165 12.85 -3.51 15.06
N THR A 166 13.98 -3.03 15.57
CA THR A 166 15.33 -3.63 15.47
C THR A 166 15.47 -4.99 16.20
N ARG A 167 14.37 -5.65 16.57
CA ARG A 167 14.45 -6.98 17.14
C ARG A 167 14.69 -7.96 16.01
N ALA A 168 15.65 -8.86 16.22
CA ALA A 168 15.81 -10.06 15.42
C ALA A 168 14.50 -10.87 15.52
N ASP A 169 13.53 -10.53 14.69
CA ASP A 169 12.25 -11.18 14.70
C ASP A 169 12.44 -12.55 14.05
N THR A 170 12.50 -13.58 14.88
CA THR A 170 12.54 -14.98 14.44
C THR A 170 11.20 -15.42 13.85
N SER A 171 10.17 -14.58 13.93
CA SER A 171 8.88 -14.81 13.32
C SER A 171 9.04 -14.96 11.82
N LYS A 172 8.39 -15.98 11.26
CA LYS A 172 8.46 -16.27 9.82
C LYS A 172 7.37 -15.55 9.02
N TYR A 173 6.35 -15.05 9.71
CA TYR A 173 5.14 -14.49 9.12
C TYR A 173 4.72 -13.25 9.92
N ASP A 174 4.11 -12.27 9.28
CA ASP A 174 3.45 -11.12 9.92
C ASP A 174 1.94 -11.34 9.97
N LEU A 175 1.32 -11.05 11.12
CA LEU A 175 -0.13 -11.07 11.33
C LEU A 175 -0.63 -9.68 11.71
N ALA A 176 -1.59 -9.17 10.96
CA ALA A 176 -2.42 -8.06 11.37
C ALA A 176 -3.60 -8.55 12.21
N ILE A 177 -3.91 -7.86 13.31
CA ILE A 177 -5.18 -8.02 14.01
C ILE A 177 -5.94 -6.70 13.92
N LEU A 178 -6.99 -6.64 13.11
CA LEU A 178 -7.86 -5.46 13.00
C LEU A 178 -8.73 -5.35 14.25
N VAL A 179 -8.59 -4.23 14.96
CA VAL A 179 -9.36 -3.88 16.15
C VAL A 179 -9.82 -2.43 16.02
N ASN A 180 -11.12 -2.21 16.04
CA ASN A 180 -11.68 -0.88 16.20
C ASN A 180 -11.98 -0.61 17.69
N PRO A 181 -11.24 0.31 18.34
CA PRO A 181 -11.47 0.63 19.74
C PRO A 181 -12.84 1.29 19.98
N ASP A 182 -13.38 1.95 18.96
CA ASP A 182 -14.64 2.70 18.99
C ASP A 182 -15.87 1.82 18.67
N ASP A 183 -15.66 0.55 18.30
CA ASP A 183 -16.75 -0.41 18.10
C ASP A 183 -17.45 -0.71 19.44
N LYS A 184 -18.69 -0.22 19.54
CA LYS A 184 -19.56 -0.41 20.72
C LYS A 184 -19.94 -1.88 20.94
N ALA A 185 -19.92 -2.69 19.89
CA ALA A 185 -20.25 -4.11 19.90
C ALA A 185 -19.03 -4.98 19.55
N LYS A 186 -17.83 -4.55 19.97
CA LYS A 186 -16.58 -5.26 19.66
C LYS A 186 -16.64 -6.75 20.02
N PRO A 187 -16.28 -7.65 19.09
CA PRO A 187 -16.33 -9.10 19.32
C PRO A 187 -15.21 -9.59 20.25
N SER A 188 -14.26 -8.72 20.62
CA SER A 188 -13.16 -9.01 21.56
C SER A 188 -12.94 -7.88 22.55
N ASN A 189 -12.61 -8.25 23.78
CA ASN A 189 -12.07 -7.32 24.77
C ASN A 189 -10.52 -7.29 24.73
N GLN A 190 -9.92 -6.34 25.43
CA GLN A 190 -8.45 -6.17 25.46
C GLN A 190 -7.71 -7.43 25.92
N ARG A 191 -8.26 -8.18 26.87
CA ARG A 191 -7.65 -9.45 27.35
C ARG A 191 -7.63 -10.50 26.25
N ALA A 192 -8.68 -10.60 25.45
CA ALA A 192 -8.73 -11.51 24.30
C ALA A 192 -7.70 -11.13 23.24
N ILE A 193 -7.54 -9.84 22.92
CA ILE A 193 -6.51 -9.36 21.97
C ILE A 193 -5.09 -9.70 22.44
N VAL A 194 -4.81 -9.54 23.75
CA VAL A 194 -3.52 -9.95 24.32
C VAL A 194 -3.28 -11.46 24.17
N LYS A 195 -4.32 -12.29 24.38
CA LYS A 195 -4.22 -13.75 24.19
C LYS A 195 -4.02 -14.13 22.73
N PHE A 196 -4.71 -13.49 21.78
CA PHE A 196 -4.49 -13.71 20.36
C PHE A 196 -3.06 -13.38 19.95
N ARG A 197 -2.53 -12.25 20.43
CA ARG A 197 -1.14 -11.87 20.20
C ARG A 197 -0.16 -12.91 20.73
N GLN A 198 -0.34 -13.35 21.99
CA GLN A 198 0.51 -14.38 22.59
C GLN A 198 0.47 -15.70 21.82
N ALA A 199 -0.72 -16.16 21.41
CA ALA A 199 -0.89 -17.39 20.66
C ALA A 199 -0.24 -17.30 19.27
N ALA A 200 -0.45 -16.22 18.54
CA ALA A 200 0.13 -16.01 17.23
C ALA A 200 1.66 -15.86 17.30
N THR A 201 2.20 -15.16 18.29
CA THR A 201 3.65 -15.10 18.53
C THR A 201 4.25 -16.48 18.85
N ALA A 202 3.55 -17.32 19.63
CA ALA A 202 3.98 -18.69 19.88
C ALA A 202 4.00 -19.58 18.62
N LEU A 203 3.17 -19.24 17.62
CA LEU A 203 3.15 -19.87 16.29
C LEU A 203 4.18 -19.26 15.32
N GLY A 204 5.00 -18.32 15.78
CA GLY A 204 6.03 -17.67 14.97
C GLY A 204 5.51 -16.54 14.09
N PHE A 205 4.43 -15.87 14.50
CA PHE A 205 3.98 -14.62 13.88
C PHE A 205 4.51 -13.37 14.61
N ALA A 206 4.93 -12.39 13.81
CA ALA A 206 5.10 -11.01 14.21
C ALA A 206 3.73 -10.34 14.17
N VAL A 207 3.20 -9.97 15.33
CA VAL A 207 1.79 -9.55 15.44
C VAL A 207 1.69 -8.06 15.69
N GLU A 208 0.90 -7.38 14.88
CA GLU A 208 0.50 -5.99 15.12
C GLU A 208 -1.01 -5.82 15.16
N VAL A 209 -1.46 -4.98 16.08
CA VAL A 209 -2.87 -4.56 16.16
C VAL A 209 -3.02 -3.32 15.31
N ILE A 210 -3.97 -3.35 14.37
CA ILE A 210 -4.26 -2.25 13.44
C ILE A 210 -5.68 -1.76 13.59
N GLY A 211 -5.92 -0.51 13.21
CA GLY A 211 -7.24 0.11 13.25
C GLY A 211 -7.91 0.21 11.88
N PRO A 212 -9.15 0.71 11.83
CA PRO A 212 -9.89 0.94 10.58
C PRO A 212 -9.14 1.81 9.56
N GLY A 213 -8.29 2.73 10.02
CA GLY A 213 -7.49 3.62 9.18
C GLY A 213 -6.19 3.03 8.64
N ASP A 214 -5.88 1.76 8.94
CA ASP A 214 -4.65 1.06 8.52
C ASP A 214 -4.87 0.12 7.32
N LEU A 215 -5.95 0.31 6.56
CA LEU A 215 -6.30 -0.52 5.40
C LEU A 215 -5.15 -0.55 4.36
N ASP A 216 -4.41 0.56 4.26
CA ASP A 216 -3.24 0.76 3.40
C ASP A 216 -2.07 -0.17 3.70
N ARG A 217 -2.10 -0.77 4.89
CA ARG A 217 -1.03 -1.62 5.40
C ARG A 217 -1.37 -3.10 5.26
N VAL A 218 -2.60 -3.48 4.89
CA VAL A 218 -3.02 -4.89 4.85
C VAL A 218 -2.13 -5.72 3.92
N GLY A 219 -1.69 -5.15 2.80
CA GLY A 219 -0.72 -5.81 1.90
C GLY A 219 0.65 -6.08 2.51
N GLU A 220 0.96 -5.50 3.68
CA GLU A 220 2.22 -5.74 4.39
C GLU A 220 2.24 -7.04 5.22
N TYR A 221 1.11 -7.70 5.45
CA TYR A 221 1.00 -8.88 6.32
C TYR A 221 0.72 -10.14 5.53
N ASP A 222 1.13 -11.29 6.08
CA ASP A 222 0.85 -12.60 5.48
C ASP A 222 -0.53 -13.13 5.85
N ALA A 223 -1.07 -12.62 6.97
CA ALA A 223 -2.40 -12.94 7.44
C ALA A 223 -3.07 -11.71 8.07
N LEU A 224 -4.39 -11.67 7.99
CA LEU A 224 -5.23 -10.70 8.66
C LEU A 224 -6.26 -11.44 9.52
N LEU A 225 -6.35 -11.06 10.79
CA LEU A 225 -7.39 -11.48 11.72
C LEU A 225 -8.33 -10.29 12.01
N ILE A 226 -9.57 -10.37 11.53
CA ILE A 226 -10.58 -9.33 11.76
C ILE A 226 -11.28 -9.58 13.10
N ARG A 227 -11.12 -8.66 14.07
CA ARG A 227 -11.80 -8.68 15.38
C ARG A 227 -12.69 -7.44 15.55
N GLU A 228 -13.48 -7.18 14.52
CA GLU A 228 -14.46 -6.11 14.43
C GLU A 228 -15.77 -6.66 13.86
N ASN A 229 -16.88 -5.98 14.10
CA ASN A 229 -18.17 -6.36 13.53
C ASN A 229 -18.14 -6.32 11.98
N THR A 230 -18.51 -7.42 11.34
CA THR A 230 -18.43 -7.61 9.87
C THR A 230 -19.80 -7.41 9.22
N HIS A 231 -20.37 -6.21 9.31
CA HIS A 231 -21.56 -5.87 8.52
C HIS A 231 -21.19 -5.68 7.05
N VAL A 232 -22.13 -6.00 6.15
CA VAL A 232 -21.88 -5.99 4.69
C VAL A 232 -21.51 -4.59 4.17
N ASP A 233 -22.06 -3.53 4.77
CA ASP A 233 -21.78 -2.13 4.44
C ASP A 233 -20.64 -1.51 5.27
N HIS A 234 -19.78 -2.34 5.87
CA HIS A 234 -18.76 -1.91 6.83
C HIS A 234 -17.34 -2.01 6.25
N HIS A 235 -16.39 -1.16 6.67
CA HIS A 235 -15.03 -1.13 6.13
C HIS A 235 -14.29 -2.47 6.25
N THR A 236 -14.70 -3.30 7.21
CA THR A 236 -14.22 -4.68 7.37
C THR A 236 -14.36 -5.54 6.10
N TYR A 237 -15.32 -5.25 5.21
CA TYR A 237 -15.43 -5.95 3.92
C TYR A 237 -14.27 -5.62 2.99
N ARG A 238 -13.73 -4.40 3.03
CA ARG A 238 -12.55 -4.00 2.25
C ARG A 238 -11.25 -4.58 2.80
N PHE A 239 -11.25 -4.97 4.07
CA PHE A 239 -10.13 -5.62 4.74
C PHE A 239 -10.05 -7.13 4.42
N ALA A 240 -11.17 -7.79 4.16
CA ALA A 240 -11.29 -9.24 3.94
C ALA A 240 -11.03 -9.64 2.48
#